data_AF-A0A2V6JZA9-F1
#
_entry.id   AF-A0A2V6JZA9-F1
#
_cell.length_a   1.000
_cell.length_b   1.000
_cell.length_c   1.000
_cell.angle_alpha   90.00
_cell.angle_beta   90.00
_cell.angle_gamma   90.00
#
_symmetry.space_group_name_H-M   'P 1'
#
loop_
_entity.id
_entity.type
_entity.pdbx_description
1 polymer ?
#
loop_
_entity_poly.entity_id
_entity_poly.type
_entity_poly.pdbx_seq_one_letter_code
_entity_poly.pdbx_strand_id
1 'polypeptide(L)'
;MGASRHAQLVQDADTKSAQGDFARAINLYEAALDDSESTRNAEVHYKLALLYDDKLNDPVSALHHFRRYLALSPTGAHAADVTNSIKHDEIAALTALSGDSVITRAEAARLRNENLNLHKELETRAAPARGVTDKLQESNTSSKKTTSRQGDRTKSGAKSPHSKALRAKF
;
A
#
# COMPACT_ATOMS: atom_id res chain seq x y z
N MET A 1 -10.53 46.67 11.53
CA MET A 1 -11.66 45.97 12.17
C MET A 1 -11.60 44.44 12.05
N GLY A 2 -10.77 43.82 11.19
CA GLY A 2 -10.74 42.36 10.97
C GLY A 2 -10.30 41.49 12.16
N ALA A 3 -9.33 41.93 12.96
CA ALA A 3 -8.82 41.16 14.10
C ALA A 3 -9.90 40.86 15.17
N SER A 4 -10.87 41.76 15.34
CA SER A 4 -11.98 41.58 16.29
C SER A 4 -12.96 40.50 15.83
N ARG A 5 -13.21 40.39 14.52
CA ARG A 5 -14.12 39.38 13.95
C ARG A 5 -13.49 37.99 14.00
N HIS A 6 -12.22 37.88 13.64
CA HIS A 6 -11.48 36.62 13.73
C HIS A 6 -11.52 36.05 15.17
N ALA A 7 -11.19 36.88 16.18
CA ALA A 7 -11.19 36.45 17.57
C ALA A 7 -12.57 35.94 18.04
N GLN A 8 -13.65 36.60 17.64
CA GLN A 8 -15.02 36.17 17.93
C GLN A 8 -15.34 34.82 17.28
N LEU A 9 -15.01 34.64 15.99
CA LEU A 9 -15.25 33.39 15.27
C LEU A 9 -14.51 32.21 15.92
N VAL A 10 -13.25 32.41 16.32
CA VAL A 10 -12.46 31.38 17.01
C VAL A 10 -13.07 31.05 18.38
N GLN A 11 -13.50 32.05 19.16
CA GLN A 11 -14.12 31.82 20.46
C GLN A 11 -15.46 31.08 20.35
N ASP A 12 -16.29 31.43 19.37
CA ASP A 12 -17.54 30.75 19.11
C ASP A 12 -17.29 29.30 18.64
N ALA A 13 -16.26 29.09 17.80
CA ALA A 13 -15.85 27.77 17.35
C ALA A 13 -15.38 26.90 18.52
N ASP A 14 -14.56 27.43 19.42
CA ASP A 14 -14.14 26.77 20.65
C ASP A 14 -15.33 26.36 21.52
N THR A 15 -16.30 27.27 21.67
CA THR A 15 -17.53 27.01 22.42
C THR A 15 -18.35 25.87 21.78
N LYS A 16 -18.48 25.86 20.45
CA LYS A 16 -19.20 24.82 19.71
C LYS A 16 -18.48 23.47 19.76
N SER A 17 -17.16 23.48 19.65
CA SER A 17 -16.33 22.29 19.82
C SER A 17 -16.52 21.66 21.20
N ALA A 18 -16.46 22.48 22.27
CA ALA A 18 -16.67 22.03 23.64
C ALA A 18 -18.09 21.47 23.88
N GLN A 19 -19.09 21.95 23.13
CA GLN A 19 -20.47 21.44 23.15
C GLN A 19 -20.65 20.13 22.36
N GLY A 20 -19.62 19.68 21.64
CA GLY A 20 -19.71 18.53 20.72
C GLY A 20 -20.36 18.86 19.38
N ASP A 21 -20.67 20.13 19.11
CA ASP A 21 -21.22 20.59 17.84
C ASP A 21 -20.08 20.85 16.85
N PHE A 22 -19.42 19.75 16.43
CA PHE A 22 -18.22 19.79 15.62
C PHE A 22 -18.47 20.40 14.23
N ALA A 23 -19.64 20.14 13.64
CA ALA A 23 -20.02 20.71 12.35
C ALA A 23 -20.08 22.24 12.41
N ARG A 24 -20.68 22.82 13.46
CA ARG A 24 -20.67 24.28 13.61
C ARG A 24 -19.29 24.82 13.96
N ALA A 25 -18.52 24.11 14.78
CA ALA A 25 -17.15 24.50 15.11
C ALA A 25 -16.27 24.62 13.86
N ILE A 26 -16.31 23.62 12.98
CA ILE A 26 -15.56 23.59 11.71
C ILE A 26 -15.94 24.80 10.85
N ASN A 27 -17.23 25.03 10.60
CA ASN A 27 -17.70 26.17 9.80
C ASN A 27 -17.20 27.52 10.34
N LEU A 28 -17.17 27.68 11.67
CA LEU A 28 -16.71 28.91 12.32
C LEU A 28 -15.19 29.08 12.21
N TYR A 29 -14.42 28.00 12.36
CA TYR A 29 -12.98 28.04 12.14
C TYR A 29 -12.62 28.32 10.69
N GLU A 30 -13.32 27.71 9.72
CA GLU A 30 -13.12 27.99 8.30
C GLU A 30 -13.45 29.45 7.97
N ALA A 31 -14.57 29.96 8.49
CA ALA A 31 -14.93 31.37 8.36
C ALA A 31 -13.91 32.32 9.01
N ALA A 32 -13.19 31.86 10.04
CA ALA A 32 -12.08 32.61 10.64
C ALA A 32 -10.86 32.67 9.69
N LEU A 33 -10.67 31.70 8.80
CA LEU A 33 -9.57 31.64 7.84
C LEU A 33 -9.87 32.34 6.49
N ASP A 34 -11.11 32.79 6.25
CA ASP A 34 -11.56 33.41 4.99
C ASP A 34 -10.81 34.69 4.59
N ASP A 35 -10.17 35.39 5.56
CA ASP A 35 -9.33 36.55 5.28
C ASP A 35 -7.85 36.16 5.17
N SER A 36 -7.15 36.72 4.19
CA SER A 36 -5.76 36.40 3.82
C SER A 36 -4.73 36.47 4.96
N GLU A 37 -4.91 37.40 5.90
CA GLU A 37 -4.06 37.50 7.09
C GLU A 37 -4.40 36.42 8.13
N SER A 38 -5.66 36.01 8.21
CA SER A 38 -6.12 34.96 9.13
C SER A 38 -5.83 33.56 8.62
N THR A 39 -5.72 33.35 7.30
CA THR A 39 -5.24 32.10 6.68
C THR A 39 -3.82 31.72 7.13
N ARG A 40 -3.06 32.67 7.71
CA ARG A 40 -1.74 32.43 8.30
C ARG A 40 -1.78 32.08 9.79
N ASN A 41 -2.97 31.89 10.37
CA ASN A 41 -3.11 31.51 11.77
C ASN A 41 -2.89 30.01 11.95
N ALA A 42 -1.69 29.64 12.39
CA ALA A 42 -1.33 28.26 12.67
C ALA A 42 -2.32 27.60 13.65
N GLU A 43 -2.70 28.29 14.73
CA GLU A 43 -3.52 27.72 15.80
C GLU A 43 -4.90 27.24 15.32
N VAL A 44 -5.53 27.98 14.41
CA VAL A 44 -6.83 27.57 13.83
C VAL A 44 -6.66 26.32 12.97
N HIS A 45 -5.55 26.19 12.23
CA HIS A 45 -5.25 24.95 11.51
C HIS A 45 -5.02 23.77 12.46
N TYR A 46 -4.37 23.96 13.60
CA TYR A 46 -4.22 22.90 14.60
C TYR A 46 -5.58 22.43 15.14
N LYS A 47 -6.45 23.38 15.53
CA LYS A 47 -7.79 23.08 16.05
C LYS A 47 -8.68 22.36 15.02
N LEU A 48 -8.65 22.78 13.76
CA LEU A 48 -9.36 22.08 12.68
C LEU A 48 -8.82 20.66 12.49
N ALA A 49 -7.50 20.49 12.50
CA ALA A 49 -6.89 19.17 12.34
C ALA A 49 -7.33 18.19 13.44
N LEU A 50 -7.34 18.62 14.71
CA LEU A 50 -7.83 17.80 15.82
C LEU A 50 -9.31 17.42 15.68
N LEU A 51 -10.16 18.32 15.16
CA LEU A 51 -11.56 17.98 14.91
C LEU A 51 -11.70 16.91 13.82
N TYR A 52 -10.96 17.04 12.73
CA TYR A 52 -11.00 16.07 11.64
C TYR A 52 -10.43 14.70 12.07
N ASP A 53 -9.32 14.70 12.80
CA ASP A 53 -8.66 13.49 13.30
C ASP A 53 -9.52 12.79 14.37
N ASP A 54 -9.74 13.45 15.52
CA ASP A 54 -10.34 12.81 16.70
C ASP A 54 -11.85 12.61 16.58
N LYS A 55 -12.56 13.54 15.93
CA LYS A 55 -14.03 13.61 16.00
C LYS A 55 -14.71 13.10 14.76
N LEU A 56 -14.12 13.35 13.59
CA LEU A 56 -14.69 12.94 12.31
C LEU A 56 -14.00 11.69 11.75
N ASN A 57 -12.85 11.28 12.30
CA ASN A 57 -12.05 10.18 11.78
C ASN A 57 -11.78 10.33 10.26
N ASP A 58 -11.48 11.57 9.86
CA ASP A 58 -11.16 11.97 8.49
C ASP A 58 -9.67 12.34 8.40
N PRO A 59 -8.79 11.34 8.20
CA PRO A 59 -7.35 11.55 8.20
C PRO A 59 -6.87 12.42 7.02
N VAL A 60 -7.64 12.51 5.92
CA VAL A 60 -7.24 13.31 4.76
C VAL A 60 -7.38 14.80 5.07
N SER A 61 -8.51 15.19 5.63
CA SER A 61 -8.74 16.57 6.07
C SER A 61 -7.80 16.95 7.22
N ALA A 62 -7.60 16.06 8.20
CA ALA A 62 -6.65 16.27 9.29
C ALA A 62 -5.23 16.57 8.78
N LEU A 63 -4.71 15.74 7.85
CA LEU A 63 -3.40 15.92 7.23
C LEU A 63 -3.25 17.28 6.54
N HIS A 64 -4.28 17.75 5.85
CA HIS A 64 -4.25 19.06 5.20
C HIS A 64 -3.96 20.17 6.22
N HIS A 65 -4.72 20.18 7.32
CA HIS A 65 -4.62 21.21 8.35
C HIS A 65 -3.33 21.08 9.18
N PHE A 66 -2.91 19.87 9.56
CA PHE A 66 -1.65 19.65 10.26
C PHE A 66 -0.42 20.10 9.45
N ARG A 67 -0.39 19.81 8.14
CA ARG A 67 0.70 20.27 7.27
C ARG A 67 0.72 21.80 7.16
N ARG A 68 -0.45 22.44 7.13
CA ARG A 68 -0.53 23.91 7.14
C ARG A 68 -0.04 24.49 8.47
N TYR A 69 -0.35 23.88 9.61
CA TYR A 69 0.20 24.28 10.91
C TYR A 69 1.73 24.29 10.89
N LEU A 70 2.37 23.18 10.48
CA LEU A 70 3.84 23.09 10.46
C LEU A 70 4.48 24.05 9.46
N ALA A 71 3.81 24.34 8.34
CA ALA A 71 4.29 25.32 7.37
C ALA A 71 4.32 26.75 7.96
N LEU A 72 3.38 27.08 8.86
CA LEU A 72 3.27 28.39 9.50
C LEU A 72 4.08 28.48 10.81
N SER A 73 4.16 27.37 11.56
CA SER A 73 4.80 27.29 12.87
C SER A 73 5.62 26.00 13.01
N PRO A 74 6.77 25.89 12.33
CA PRO A 74 7.57 24.66 12.29
C PRO A 74 8.17 24.27 13.66
N THR A 75 8.31 25.24 14.57
CA THR A 75 8.77 25.05 15.95
C THR A 75 7.72 25.54 16.96
N GLY A 76 6.44 25.52 16.57
CA GLY A 76 5.33 25.91 17.43
C GLY A 76 5.12 24.98 18.61
N ALA A 77 4.27 25.39 19.55
CA ALA A 77 3.98 24.64 20.77
C ALA A 77 3.52 23.19 20.50
N HIS A 78 2.84 22.95 19.37
CA HIS A 78 2.29 21.65 18.99
C HIS A 78 3.10 20.94 17.91
N ALA A 79 4.26 21.45 17.49
CA ALA A 79 4.98 20.92 16.34
C ALA A 79 5.37 19.43 16.48
N ALA A 80 5.75 19.01 17.69
CA ALA A 80 6.07 17.61 17.98
C ALA A 80 4.84 16.70 17.86
N ASP A 81 3.71 17.12 18.45
CA ASP A 81 2.45 16.37 18.43
C ASP A 81 1.93 16.26 17.00
N VAL A 82 1.89 17.38 16.27
CA VAL A 82 1.47 17.45 14.87
C VAL A 82 2.32 16.54 13.98
N THR A 83 3.64 16.47 14.21
CA THR A 83 4.52 15.56 13.47
C THR A 83 4.18 14.09 13.70
N ASN A 84 3.73 13.74 14.90
CA ASN A 84 3.30 12.37 15.21
C ASN A 84 1.91 12.07 14.62
N SER A 85 0.96 12.99 14.73
CA SER A 85 -0.38 12.85 14.11
C SER A 85 -0.26 12.69 12.60
N ILE A 86 0.57 13.47 11.91
CA ILE A 86 0.78 13.32 10.45
C ILE A 86 1.22 11.89 10.09
N LYS A 87 2.15 11.29 10.84
CA LYS A 87 2.62 9.92 10.55
C LYS A 87 1.50 8.89 10.73
N HIS A 88 0.68 9.07 11.77
CA HIS A 88 -0.47 8.22 12.04
C HIS A 88 -1.51 8.36 10.92
N ASP A 89 -1.89 9.58 10.59
CA ASP A 89 -2.95 9.87 9.61
C ASP A 89 -2.53 9.51 8.19
N GLU A 90 -1.23 9.57 7.86
CA GLU A 90 -0.72 9.05 6.58
C GLU A 90 -0.98 7.55 6.47
N ILE A 91 -0.79 6.77 7.53
CA ILE A 91 -1.10 5.33 7.54
C ILE A 91 -2.61 5.10 7.45
N ALA A 92 -3.39 5.86 8.22
CA ALA A 92 -4.85 5.75 8.23
C ALA A 92 -5.45 6.10 6.85
N ALA A 93 -5.02 7.20 6.24
CA ALA A 93 -5.44 7.64 4.92
C ALA A 93 -5.03 6.63 3.84
N LEU A 94 -3.80 6.12 3.88
CA LEU A 94 -3.36 5.07 2.95
C LEU A 94 -4.24 3.83 3.05
N THR A 95 -4.53 3.36 4.26
CA THR A 95 -5.39 2.20 4.50
C THR A 95 -6.82 2.43 3.98
N ALA A 96 -7.38 3.61 4.24
CA ALA A 96 -8.72 3.97 3.77
C ALA A 96 -8.80 4.07 2.23
N LEU A 97 -7.74 4.56 1.58
CA LEU A 97 -7.69 4.75 0.13
C LEU A 97 -7.36 3.46 -0.64
N SER A 98 -6.50 2.59 -0.11
CA SER A 98 -6.16 1.31 -0.74
C SER A 98 -7.23 0.25 -0.52
N GLY A 99 -8.02 0.35 0.57
CA GLY A 99 -8.89 -0.74 1.04
C GLY A 99 -8.14 -1.93 1.63
N ASP A 100 -6.81 -1.93 1.55
CA ASP A 100 -5.91 -2.96 2.04
C ASP A 100 -5.14 -2.47 3.26
N SER A 101 -4.97 -3.34 4.25
CA SER A 101 -4.21 -3.02 5.46
C SER A 101 -2.73 -2.80 5.12
N VAL A 102 -2.18 -1.67 5.57
CA VAL A 102 -0.76 -1.34 5.36
C VAL A 102 0.13 -2.29 6.18
N ILE A 103 1.06 -2.98 5.51
CA ILE A 103 2.05 -3.87 6.15
C ILE A 103 3.33 -3.09 6.42
N THR A 104 3.84 -3.13 7.65
CA THR A 104 5.11 -2.48 7.99
C THR A 104 6.29 -3.14 7.28
N ARG A 105 7.39 -2.40 7.07
CA ARG A 105 8.61 -2.97 6.46
C ARG A 105 9.16 -4.17 7.25
N ALA A 106 9.08 -4.14 8.58
CA ALA A 106 9.54 -5.23 9.45
C ALA A 106 8.68 -6.49 9.25
N GLU A 107 7.35 -6.33 9.22
CA GLU A 107 6.43 -7.43 8.98
C GLU A 107 6.58 -7.99 7.56
N ALA A 108 6.77 -7.12 6.57
CA ALA A 108 7.04 -7.54 5.20
C ALA A 108 8.38 -8.28 5.05
N ALA A 109 9.37 -8.03 5.91
CA ALA A 109 10.62 -8.79 5.94
C ALA A 109 10.42 -10.16 6.60
N ARG A 110 9.67 -10.21 7.71
CA ARG A 110 9.29 -11.46 8.38
C ARG A 110 8.54 -12.40 7.45
N LEU A 111 7.49 -11.91 6.78
CA LEU A 111 6.69 -12.70 5.83
C LEU A 111 7.53 -13.22 4.65
N ARG A 112 8.52 -12.46 4.19
CA ARG A 112 9.46 -12.91 3.15
C ARG A 112 10.33 -14.06 3.65
N ASN A 113 10.88 -13.94 4.85
CA ASN A 113 11.70 -14.99 5.46
C ASN A 113 10.90 -16.28 5.70
N GLU A 114 9.66 -16.14 6.16
CA GLU A 114 8.75 -17.27 6.36
C GLU A 114 8.41 -17.96 5.03
N ASN A 115 8.08 -17.21 3.97
CA ASN A 115 7.88 -17.77 2.64
C ASN A 115 9.11 -18.51 2.11
N LEU A 116 10.32 -17.97 2.31
CA LEU A 116 11.55 -18.66 1.92
C LEU A 116 11.74 -19.97 2.69
N ASN A 117 11.41 -20.00 3.98
CA ASN A 117 11.48 -21.20 4.78
C ASN A 117 10.45 -22.25 4.33
N LEU A 118 9.21 -21.83 4.09
CA LEU A 118 8.15 -22.69 3.57
C LEU A 118 8.52 -23.28 2.21
N HIS A 119 9.10 -22.49 1.30
CA HIS A 119 9.56 -23.00 0.00
C HIS A 119 10.64 -24.08 0.15
N LYS A 120 11.60 -23.93 1.08
CA LYS A 120 12.60 -24.96 1.38
C LYS A 120 11.97 -26.24 1.93
N GLU A 121 10.99 -26.11 2.83
CA GLU A 121 10.25 -27.27 3.36
C GLU A 121 9.47 -28.00 2.27
N LEU A 122 8.84 -27.28 1.34
CA LEU A 122 8.15 -27.89 0.21
C LEU A 122 9.11 -28.61 -0.74
N GLU A 123 10.27 -28.02 -1.02
CA GLU A 123 11.29 -28.64 -1.88
C GLU A 123 11.87 -29.92 -1.27
N THR A 124 12.21 -29.89 0.02
CA THR A 124 12.69 -31.07 0.75
C THR A 124 11.65 -32.19 0.81
N ARG A 125 10.35 -31.86 0.92
CA ARG A 125 9.26 -32.85 0.87
C ARG A 125 8.98 -33.35 -0.56
N ALA A 126 9.22 -32.54 -1.58
CA ALA A 126 9.06 -32.93 -2.99
C ALA A 126 10.22 -33.80 -3.52
N ALA A 127 11.42 -33.64 -2.98
CA ALA A 127 12.61 -34.41 -3.37
C ALA A 127 12.45 -35.95 -3.23
N PRO A 128 11.93 -36.52 -2.14
CA PRO A 128 11.71 -37.95 -2.03
C PRO A 128 10.62 -38.48 -2.97
N ALA A 129 9.63 -37.65 -3.35
CA ALA A 129 8.58 -38.05 -4.29
C ALA A 129 9.10 -38.17 -5.73
N ARG A 130 10.06 -37.32 -6.15
CA ARG A 130 10.71 -37.41 -7.47
C ARG A 130 11.69 -38.59 -7.59
N GLY A 131 12.37 -38.96 -6.51
CA GLY A 131 13.27 -40.13 -6.49
C GLY A 131 12.55 -41.48 -6.65
N VAL A 132 11.27 -41.56 -6.28
CA VAL A 132 10.46 -42.78 -6.44
C VAL A 132 9.95 -42.93 -7.89
N THR A 133 9.67 -41.82 -8.59
CA THR A 133 9.27 -41.87 -10.01
C THR A 133 10.43 -42.23 -10.93
N ASP A 134 11.66 -41.80 -10.64
CA ASP A 134 12.84 -42.11 -11.47
C ASP A 134 13.23 -43.60 -11.35
N LYS A 135 13.18 -44.17 -10.13
CA LYS A 135 13.43 -45.60 -9.91
C LYS A 135 12.43 -46.55 -10.58
N LEU A 136 11.21 -46.07 -10.86
CA LEU A 136 10.18 -46.86 -11.55
C LEU A 136 10.35 -46.86 -13.08
N GLN A 137 11.07 -45.89 -13.67
CA GLN A 137 11.39 -45.89 -15.10
C GLN A 137 12.63 -46.74 -15.43
N GLU A 138 13.63 -46.81 -14.56
CA GLU A 138 14.84 -47.62 -14.78
C GLU A 138 14.59 -49.14 -14.72
N SER A 139 13.61 -49.60 -13.93
CA SER A 139 13.30 -51.04 -13.82
C SER A 139 12.54 -51.62 -15.03
N ASN A 140 12.05 -50.78 -15.96
CA ASN A 140 11.26 -51.22 -17.12
C ASN A 140 12.05 -51.35 -18.44
N THR A 141 13.35 -51.03 -18.48
CA THR A 141 14.15 -51.08 -19.72
C THR A 141 15.01 -52.33 -19.87
N SER A 142 15.09 -53.20 -18.85
CA SER A 142 15.90 -54.43 -18.89
C SER A 142 15.01 -55.68 -19.01
N SER A 143 14.31 -55.85 -20.13
CA SER A 143 13.73 -57.14 -20.54
C SER A 143 13.21 -57.13 -21.99
N LYS A 144 14.11 -57.32 -22.97
CA LYS A 144 13.88 -58.23 -24.12
C LYS A 144 15.11 -58.32 -25.04
N LYS A 145 15.79 -59.46 -24.99
CA LYS A 145 16.67 -59.96 -26.04
C LYS A 145 15.98 -61.16 -26.68
N THR A 146 15.55 -61.04 -27.94
CA THR A 146 15.46 -62.16 -28.91
C THR A 146 15.50 -61.65 -30.36
N THR A 147 16.58 -62.04 -31.03
CA THR A 147 16.90 -62.15 -32.47
C THR A 147 15.76 -62.17 -33.51
N SER A 148 15.93 -61.47 -34.64
CA SER A 148 16.05 -62.08 -35.99
C SER A 148 16.27 -61.08 -37.15
N ARG A 149 17.28 -61.46 -37.96
CA ARG A 149 17.71 -61.17 -39.34
C ARG A 149 16.85 -60.32 -40.31
N GLN A 150 17.57 -59.40 -40.97
CA GLN A 150 17.76 -59.18 -42.42
C GLN A 150 16.53 -59.06 -43.36
N GLY A 151 16.40 -57.88 -43.99
CA GLY A 151 15.57 -57.68 -45.18
C GLY A 151 15.73 -56.27 -45.75
N ASP A 152 16.54 -56.16 -46.80
CA ASP A 152 16.83 -54.97 -47.61
C ASP A 152 15.63 -54.59 -48.50
N ARG A 153 15.31 -53.29 -48.64
CA ARG A 153 14.72 -52.64 -49.85
C ARG A 153 14.34 -51.17 -49.66
N THR A 154 15.23 -50.31 -50.16
CA THR A 154 15.02 -49.18 -51.11
C THR A 154 13.73 -48.31 -51.09
N LYS A 155 14.01 -47.01 -50.88
CA LYS A 155 13.64 -45.79 -51.66
C LYS A 155 12.22 -45.19 -51.67
N SER A 156 12.29 -43.85 -51.61
CA SER A 156 11.36 -42.79 -52.06
C SER A 156 10.18 -42.51 -51.12
N GLY A 157 9.83 -41.28 -50.78
CA GLY A 157 10.29 -39.95 -51.17
C GLY A 157 9.16 -38.97 -50.88
N ALA A 158 9.43 -37.84 -50.21
CA ALA A 158 8.67 -36.59 -50.33
C ALA A 158 9.30 -35.50 -49.44
N LYS A 159 9.88 -34.49 -50.10
CA LYS A 159 10.00 -33.09 -49.64
C LYS A 159 8.56 -32.55 -49.43
N SER A 160 8.22 -31.54 -48.64
CA SER A 160 8.83 -30.23 -48.37
C SER A 160 7.94 -29.48 -47.35
N PRO A 161 8.36 -28.32 -46.80
CA PRO A 161 7.84 -27.68 -45.59
C PRO A 161 6.91 -26.49 -45.85
N HIS A 162 6.26 -25.98 -44.79
CA HIS A 162 5.65 -24.64 -44.74
C HIS A 162 5.99 -24.02 -43.37
N SER A 163 6.96 -23.09 -43.29
CA SER A 163 6.87 -21.60 -43.43
C SER A 163 6.61 -20.91 -42.09
N LYS A 164 7.67 -20.33 -41.46
CA LYS A 164 7.98 -18.88 -41.36
C LYS A 164 6.85 -18.06 -40.71
N ALA A 165 7.02 -17.63 -39.47
CA ALA A 165 7.65 -16.37 -39.04
C ALA A 165 6.76 -15.13 -39.29
N LEU A 166 6.51 -14.34 -38.24
CA LEU A 166 6.48 -12.88 -38.31
C LEU A 166 6.63 -12.26 -36.92
N ARG A 167 7.44 -11.21 -36.91
CA ARG A 167 7.99 -10.43 -35.79
C ARG A 167 7.75 -8.98 -36.19
N ALA A 168 7.18 -8.17 -35.32
CA ALA A 168 7.18 -6.70 -35.34
C ALA A 168 6.99 -6.30 -33.86
N LYS A 169 7.91 -5.64 -33.14
CA LYS A 169 8.47 -4.28 -33.29
C LYS A 169 7.37 -3.25 -33.57
N PHE A 170 6.92 -2.51 -32.56
CA PHE A 170 7.52 -1.25 -32.11
C PHE A 170 7.37 -1.13 -30.59
#